data_AF-A0A380U5V0-F1
#
_entry.id   AF-A0A380U5V0-F1
#
_cell.length_a   1.000
_cell.length_b   1.000
_cell.length_c   1.000
_cell.angle_alpha   90.00
_cell.angle_beta   90.00
_cell.angle_gamma   90.00
#
_symmetry.space_group_name_H-M   'P 1'
#
loop_
_entity.id
_entity.type
_entity.pdbx_description
1 polymer ?
#
loop_
_entity_poly.entity_id
_entity_poly.type
_entity_poly.pdbx_seq_one_letter_code
_entity_poly.pdbx_strand_id
1 'polypeptide(L)'
;MENLNQIGDKLHYNVEKNEKNILVKYKLENCQNSAQNCVRAFELNLEELKNRDLKPEEAEVLSHMYAHGILNQNDMDRITGAIQYSGKDILNNASIVVRKPYAGLAEEMTYTLFERLRAGIDLPAIFGASNASRDQVAIWDKLNSYNAQNAETHVPLDHVAHSLGAASTKNAMNWAKSQGMDLDNTILKSYVAGTSYPITNGTILGSLTFGLLDQGYTEKAASLFKSGSIEYSVAPRDGVATGVGLPWQIGSLSFGIGNTDTTGSNDVGIPLWGMIMGDHTRAYYHDEDAIRFLNKNEDVNSILNYQKKIWQGEKVKTKIISFSNENSANIKGEK
;
A
#
# COMPACT_ATOMS: atom_id res chain seq x y z
N MET A 1 9.24 29.97 9.64
CA MET A 1 8.01 30.01 8.82
C MET A 1 8.28 29.90 7.32
N GLU A 2 9.53 30.02 6.85
CA GLU A 2 9.91 29.89 5.42
C GLU A 2 9.78 28.47 4.83
N ASN A 3 9.53 27.44 5.64
CA ASN A 3 9.54 26.04 5.20
C ASN A 3 8.16 25.48 4.78
N LEU A 4 7.05 26.07 5.25
CA LEU A 4 5.70 25.52 5.01
C LEU A 4 5.18 25.79 3.60
N ASN A 5 5.42 26.99 3.07
CA ASN A 5 5.00 27.34 1.71
C ASN A 5 5.78 26.52 0.67
N GLN A 6 7.09 26.33 0.87
CA GLN A 6 7.92 25.49 -0.01
C GLN A 6 7.48 24.02 0.01
N ILE A 7 7.10 23.49 1.19
CA ILE A 7 6.54 22.15 1.32
C ILE A 7 5.17 22.06 0.63
N GLY A 8 4.32 23.09 0.77
CA GLY A 8 3.02 23.18 0.10
C GLY A 8 3.14 23.20 -1.42
N ASP A 9 4.06 24.01 -1.96
CA ASP A 9 4.35 24.04 -3.39
C ASP A 9 4.92 22.70 -3.88
N LYS A 10 5.78 22.06 -3.08
CA LYS A 10 6.33 20.73 -3.37
C LYS A 10 5.24 19.66 -3.38
N LEU A 11 4.28 19.72 -2.46
CA LEU A 11 3.09 18.86 -2.42
C LEU A 11 2.26 19.05 -3.69
N HIS A 12 1.89 20.29 -4.00
CA HIS A 12 1.07 20.61 -5.17
C HIS A 12 1.76 20.20 -6.49
N TYR A 13 3.03 20.55 -6.68
CA TYR A 13 3.72 20.26 -7.94
C TYR A 13 4.15 18.80 -8.08
N ASN A 14 4.73 18.21 -7.03
CA ASN A 14 5.28 16.87 -7.17
C ASN A 14 4.22 15.80 -6.91
N VAL A 15 3.34 15.98 -5.91
CA VAL A 15 2.38 14.93 -5.53
C VAL A 15 1.08 15.05 -6.33
N GLU A 16 0.61 16.27 -6.59
CA GLU A 16 -0.67 16.48 -7.29
C GLU A 16 -0.54 16.67 -8.80
N LYS A 17 0.63 17.10 -9.31
CA LYS A 17 0.83 17.38 -10.76
C LYS A 17 1.81 16.46 -11.47
N ASN A 18 2.52 15.56 -10.81
CA ASN A 18 3.40 14.64 -11.54
C ASN A 18 2.56 13.72 -12.43
N GLU A 19 2.83 13.72 -13.73
CA GLU A 19 2.01 13.07 -14.76
C GLU A 19 2.45 11.62 -15.04
N LYS A 20 3.59 11.20 -14.50
CA LYS A 20 4.23 9.90 -14.79
C LYS A 20 4.24 9.00 -13.56
N ASN A 21 3.07 8.54 -13.12
CA ASN A 21 2.95 7.85 -11.83
C ASN A 21 2.94 6.33 -11.90
N ILE A 22 3.25 5.71 -13.05
CA ILE A 22 3.24 4.25 -13.19
C ILE A 22 4.49 3.77 -13.91
N LEU A 23 5.10 2.75 -13.30
CA LEU A 23 6.18 1.98 -13.87
C LEU A 23 5.72 0.53 -14.02
N VAL A 24 5.83 -0.02 -15.23
CA VAL A 24 5.59 -1.44 -15.48
C VAL A 24 6.90 -2.18 -15.36
N LYS A 25 6.98 -3.12 -14.42
CA LYS A 25 8.14 -3.98 -14.23
C LYS A 25 7.97 -5.29 -15.00
N TYR A 26 9.02 -5.74 -15.69
CA TYR A 26 9.14 -7.10 -16.25
C TYR A 26 10.44 -7.76 -15.81
N LYS A 27 10.40 -9.06 -15.54
CA LYS A 27 11.62 -9.88 -15.41
C LYS A 27 12.05 -10.34 -16.80
N LEU A 28 13.30 -10.10 -17.17
CA LEU A 28 13.85 -10.60 -18.43
C LEU A 28 14.09 -12.12 -18.36
N GLU A 29 13.91 -12.83 -19.47
CA GLU A 29 14.22 -14.27 -19.55
C GLU A 29 15.70 -14.54 -19.24
N ASN A 30 16.00 -15.72 -18.67
CA ASN A 30 17.35 -16.17 -18.28
C ASN A 30 18.09 -15.29 -17.26
N CYS A 31 17.33 -14.57 -16.41
CA CYS A 31 17.90 -13.74 -15.36
C CYS A 31 18.06 -14.46 -14.03
N GLN A 32 19.31 -14.62 -13.59
CA GLN A 32 19.68 -15.27 -12.32
C GLN A 32 20.25 -14.31 -11.24
N ASN A 33 20.55 -13.04 -11.56
CA ASN A 33 21.69 -12.36 -10.90
C ASN A 33 21.55 -10.93 -10.31
N SER A 34 20.47 -10.13 -10.49
CA SER A 34 20.15 -8.93 -9.65
C SER A 34 19.03 -8.06 -10.24
N ALA A 35 18.33 -7.29 -9.42
CA ALA A 35 17.27 -6.35 -9.88
C ALA A 35 17.76 -5.34 -10.93
N GLN A 36 18.97 -4.78 -10.78
CA GLN A 36 19.50 -3.73 -11.66
C GLN A 36 19.72 -4.19 -13.12
N ASN A 37 20.04 -5.47 -13.33
CA ASN A 37 20.31 -6.01 -14.67
C ASN A 37 19.17 -6.90 -15.20
N CYS A 38 18.20 -7.25 -14.35
CA CYS A 38 17.17 -8.25 -14.66
C CYS A 38 15.76 -7.67 -14.72
N VAL A 39 15.59 -6.40 -14.37
CA VAL A 39 14.31 -5.71 -14.39
C VAL A 39 14.34 -4.61 -15.44
N ARG A 40 13.33 -4.61 -16.33
CA ARG A 40 13.01 -3.44 -17.15
C ARG A 40 11.77 -2.75 -16.64
N ALA A 41 11.81 -1.44 -16.74
CA ALA A 41 10.79 -0.50 -16.31
C ALA A 41 10.37 0.35 -17.50
N PHE A 42 9.07 0.46 -17.75
CA PHE A 42 8.52 1.37 -18.75
C PHE A 42 7.39 2.20 -18.15
N GLU A 43 7.21 3.42 -18.65
CA GLU A 43 6.08 4.25 -18.24
C GLU A 43 4.81 3.78 -18.95
N LEU A 44 3.75 3.56 -18.17
CA LEU A 44 2.46 3.20 -18.74
C LEU A 44 1.74 4.45 -19.23
N ASN A 45 1.33 4.43 -20.51
CA ASN A 45 0.45 5.46 -21.05
C ASN A 45 -1.01 5.16 -20.69
N LEU A 46 -1.47 5.70 -19.56
CA LEU A 46 -2.85 5.51 -19.13
C LEU A 46 -3.88 6.10 -20.09
N GLU A 47 -3.57 7.20 -20.79
CA GLU A 47 -4.53 7.81 -21.72
C GLU A 47 -4.81 6.91 -22.93
N GLU A 48 -3.80 6.17 -23.39
CA GLU A 48 -4.01 5.15 -24.43
C GLU A 48 -4.90 4.01 -23.93
N LEU A 49 -4.65 3.52 -22.70
CA LEU A 49 -5.44 2.45 -22.10
C LEU A 49 -6.88 2.89 -21.79
N LYS A 50 -7.10 4.15 -21.39
CA LYS A 50 -8.43 4.72 -21.10
C LYS A 50 -9.36 4.64 -22.31
N ASN A 51 -8.83 4.78 -23.52
CA ASN A 51 -9.62 4.92 -24.74
C ASN A 51 -9.92 3.61 -25.49
N ARG A 52 -9.60 2.45 -24.91
CA ARG A 52 -9.92 1.13 -25.50
C ARG A 52 -10.16 0.05 -24.45
N ASP A 53 -10.64 -1.09 -24.91
CA ASP A 53 -10.75 -2.29 -24.09
C ASP A 53 -9.37 -2.91 -23.85
N LEU A 54 -9.24 -3.56 -22.68
CA LEU A 54 -8.03 -4.30 -22.32
C LEU A 54 -7.98 -5.63 -23.04
N LYS A 55 -6.80 -6.00 -23.49
CA LYS A 55 -6.51 -7.39 -23.89
C LYS A 55 -6.24 -8.24 -22.64
N PRO A 56 -6.41 -9.57 -22.70
CA PRO A 56 -6.16 -10.45 -21.55
C PRO A 56 -4.78 -10.27 -20.92
N GLU A 57 -3.73 -10.14 -21.74
CA GLU A 57 -2.37 -9.91 -21.25
C GLU A 57 -2.16 -8.56 -20.57
N GLU A 58 -2.96 -7.55 -20.91
CA GLU A 58 -2.93 -6.23 -20.29
C GLU A 58 -3.71 -6.22 -18.98
N ALA A 59 -4.83 -6.93 -18.93
CA ALA A 59 -5.57 -7.16 -17.69
C ALA A 59 -4.70 -7.88 -16.66
N GLU A 60 -3.91 -8.86 -17.09
CA GLU A 60 -2.93 -9.55 -16.23
C GLU A 60 -1.81 -8.63 -15.75
N VAL A 61 -1.34 -7.66 -16.56
CA VAL A 61 -0.35 -6.69 -16.05
C VAL A 61 -0.99 -5.76 -15.01
N LEU A 62 -2.22 -5.34 -15.26
CA LEU A 62 -2.95 -4.38 -14.43
C LEU A 62 -3.51 -4.99 -13.14
N SER A 63 -3.64 -6.31 -13.06
CA SER A 63 -4.06 -7.04 -11.86
C SER A 63 -3.00 -7.05 -10.77
N HIS A 64 -1.71 -6.89 -11.09
CA HIS A 64 -0.64 -6.84 -10.10
C HIS A 64 -0.19 -5.40 -9.86
N MET A 65 -0.48 -4.87 -8.67
CA MET A 65 -0.18 -3.48 -8.33
C MET A 65 0.57 -3.37 -7.00
N TYR A 66 1.59 -2.53 -6.99
CA TYR A 66 2.34 -2.16 -5.79
C TYR A 66 2.31 -0.65 -5.58
N ALA A 67 1.73 -0.23 -4.45
CA ALA A 67 1.72 1.15 -3.96
C ALA A 67 2.83 1.33 -2.91
N HIS A 68 3.88 2.05 -3.30
CA HIS A 68 5.09 2.18 -2.47
C HIS A 68 4.96 3.20 -1.32
N GLY A 69 5.80 3.02 -0.29
CA GLY A 69 6.13 3.99 0.77
C GLY A 69 7.12 5.07 0.31
N ILE A 70 7.52 6.03 1.14
CA ILE A 70 8.18 7.27 0.64
C ILE A 70 9.72 7.19 0.62
N LEU A 71 10.34 6.20 1.28
CA LEU A 71 11.80 5.97 1.34
C LEU A 71 12.44 5.53 0.01
N ASN A 72 12.04 6.14 -1.11
CA ASN A 72 12.61 5.90 -2.42
C ASN A 72 13.26 7.19 -2.91
N GLN A 73 14.53 7.13 -3.29
CA GLN A 73 15.29 8.23 -3.88
C GLN A 73 15.37 8.11 -5.42
N ASN A 74 15.13 6.91 -5.96
CA ASN A 74 15.11 6.64 -7.39
C ASN A 74 14.13 5.50 -7.77
N ASP A 75 13.94 5.22 -9.06
CA ASP A 75 13.03 4.17 -9.55
C ASP A 75 13.50 2.76 -9.16
N MET A 76 14.80 2.53 -9.03
CA MET A 76 15.33 1.24 -8.58
C MET A 76 15.00 0.98 -7.11
N ASP A 77 14.95 2.00 -6.26
CA ASP A 77 14.50 1.84 -4.87
C ASP A 77 13.03 1.40 -4.83
N ARG A 78 12.19 1.99 -5.69
CA ARG A 78 10.77 1.61 -5.80
C ARG A 78 10.62 0.15 -6.24
N ILE A 79 11.37 -0.26 -7.26
CA ILE A 79 11.40 -1.64 -7.76
C ILE A 79 11.90 -2.59 -6.68
N THR A 80 12.92 -2.19 -5.92
CA THR A 80 13.47 -2.97 -4.80
C THR A 80 12.42 -3.16 -3.71
N GLY A 81 11.73 -2.10 -3.30
CA GLY A 81 10.62 -2.18 -2.37
C GLY A 81 9.49 -3.06 -2.91
N ALA A 82 9.14 -2.91 -4.20
CA ALA A 82 8.11 -3.72 -4.82
C ALA A 82 8.43 -5.22 -4.72
N ILE A 83 9.68 -5.61 -5.04
CA ILE A 83 10.19 -6.98 -4.89
C ILE A 83 10.19 -7.42 -3.43
N GLN A 84 10.68 -6.57 -2.53
CA GLN A 84 10.79 -6.88 -1.11
C GLN A 84 9.42 -7.20 -0.49
N TYR A 85 8.40 -6.38 -0.74
CA TYR A 85 7.10 -6.49 -0.08
C TYR A 85 6.08 -7.34 -0.86
N SER A 86 6.23 -7.51 -2.18
CA SER A 86 5.34 -8.36 -2.98
C SER A 86 5.90 -9.76 -3.22
N GLY A 87 7.18 -9.99 -2.90
CA GLY A 87 7.78 -11.32 -2.90
C GLY A 87 7.97 -11.91 -4.29
N LYS A 88 7.79 -13.23 -4.37
CA LYS A 88 7.87 -14.03 -5.60
C LYS A 88 6.84 -13.64 -6.65
N ASP A 89 5.70 -13.07 -6.25
CA ASP A 89 4.62 -12.72 -7.18
C ASP A 89 5.13 -11.71 -8.21
N ILE A 90 5.59 -10.56 -7.75
CA ILE A 90 6.18 -9.53 -8.62
C ILE A 90 7.48 -9.99 -9.28
N LEU A 91 8.15 -11.03 -8.79
CA LEU A 91 9.32 -11.59 -9.50
C LEU A 91 8.90 -12.38 -10.74
N ASN A 92 7.76 -13.06 -10.68
CA ASN A 92 7.28 -13.95 -11.74
C ASN A 92 6.30 -13.27 -12.68
N ASN A 93 5.63 -12.21 -12.22
CA ASN A 93 4.63 -11.48 -12.99
C ASN A 93 5.15 -10.10 -13.43
N ALA A 94 4.50 -9.58 -14.46
CA ALA A 94 4.58 -8.16 -14.77
C ALA A 94 3.71 -7.41 -13.78
N SER A 95 4.16 -6.24 -13.31
CA SER A 95 3.41 -5.53 -12.27
C SER A 95 3.55 -4.02 -12.40
N ILE A 96 2.50 -3.35 -11.96
CA ILE A 96 2.40 -1.90 -11.85
C ILE A 96 3.03 -1.45 -10.53
N VAL A 97 4.01 -0.55 -10.62
CA VAL A 97 4.56 0.17 -9.47
C VAL A 97 4.04 1.61 -9.53
N VAL A 98 3.18 1.97 -8.58
CA VAL A 98 2.61 3.31 -8.45
C VAL A 98 3.68 4.23 -7.90
N ARG A 99 4.16 5.15 -8.73
CA ARG A 99 5.16 6.15 -8.37
C ARG A 99 4.52 7.30 -7.59
N LYS A 100 5.20 7.70 -6.54
CA LYS A 100 4.98 8.94 -5.79
C LYS A 100 6.30 9.71 -5.73
N PRO A 101 6.31 11.04 -5.62
CA PRO A 101 7.53 11.84 -5.60
C PRO A 101 8.63 11.28 -4.70
N TYR A 102 9.87 11.39 -5.17
CA TYR A 102 11.01 11.14 -4.32
C TYR A 102 11.00 12.12 -3.15
N ALA A 103 11.21 11.59 -1.94
CA ALA A 103 11.24 12.40 -0.75
C ALA A 103 12.30 11.87 0.23
N GLY A 104 12.95 12.80 0.93
CA GLY A 104 13.79 12.46 2.08
C GLY A 104 12.93 12.18 3.31
N LEU A 105 13.57 11.83 4.41
CA LEU A 105 12.91 11.47 5.67
C LEU A 105 11.99 12.58 6.23
N ALA A 106 12.38 13.85 6.06
CA ALA A 106 11.60 14.99 6.55
C ALA A 106 10.32 15.23 5.72
N GLU A 107 10.43 15.11 4.39
CA GLU A 107 9.27 15.14 3.52
C GLU A 107 8.37 13.92 3.72
N GLU A 108 8.95 12.76 4.00
CA GLU A 108 8.19 11.55 4.31
C GLU A 108 7.27 11.72 5.52
N MET A 109 7.78 12.24 6.64
CA MET A 109 6.95 12.48 7.82
C MET A 109 5.82 13.48 7.53
N THR A 110 6.10 14.50 6.72
CA THR A 110 5.14 15.56 6.41
C THR A 110 4.05 15.08 5.44
N TYR A 111 4.44 14.38 4.37
CA TYR A 111 3.50 13.78 3.43
C TYR A 111 2.70 12.65 4.07
N THR A 112 3.31 11.88 4.95
CA THR A 112 2.60 10.85 5.72
C THR A 112 1.50 11.47 6.57
N LEU A 113 1.77 12.58 7.25
CA LEU A 113 0.76 13.28 8.01
C LEU A 113 -0.39 13.80 7.12
N PHE A 114 -0.06 14.44 5.99
CA PHE A 114 -1.06 15.00 5.08
C PHE A 114 -1.93 13.91 4.42
N GLU A 115 -1.32 12.87 3.87
CA GLU A 115 -2.04 11.78 3.21
C GLU A 115 -2.91 11.01 4.21
N ARG A 116 -2.42 10.78 5.43
CA ARG A 116 -3.25 10.21 6.52
C ARG A 116 -4.43 11.10 6.83
N LEU A 117 -4.22 12.41 6.99
CA LEU A 117 -5.29 13.36 7.28
C LEU A 117 -6.37 13.34 6.19
N ARG A 118 -5.96 13.45 4.92
CA ARG A 118 -6.89 13.37 3.78
C ARG A 118 -7.63 12.03 3.72
N ALA A 119 -6.91 10.96 4.04
CA ALA A 119 -7.45 9.61 4.11
C ALA A 119 -8.56 9.57 5.17
N GLY A 120 -8.32 10.02 6.40
CA GLY A 120 -9.31 9.99 7.48
C GLY A 120 -10.52 10.90 7.29
N ILE A 121 -10.32 12.12 6.77
CA ILE A 121 -11.41 13.08 6.57
C ILE A 121 -12.42 12.58 5.54
N ASP A 122 -11.99 11.81 4.53
CA ASP A 122 -12.87 11.23 3.50
C ASP A 122 -13.75 12.27 2.77
N LEU A 123 -13.17 13.45 2.49
CA LEU A 123 -13.79 14.52 1.70
C LEU A 123 -12.96 14.83 0.45
N PRO A 124 -12.83 13.87 -0.49
CA PRO A 124 -12.07 14.06 -1.73
C PRO A 124 -12.59 15.21 -2.61
N ALA A 125 -13.84 15.63 -2.47
CA ALA A 125 -14.37 16.81 -3.16
C ALA A 125 -13.74 18.14 -2.68
N ILE A 126 -13.24 18.18 -1.43
CA ILE A 126 -12.61 19.36 -0.82
C ILE A 126 -11.09 19.26 -0.96
N PHE A 127 -10.53 18.09 -0.67
CA PHE A 127 -9.07 17.89 -0.58
C PHE A 127 -8.46 17.23 -1.82
N GLY A 128 -9.27 16.93 -2.82
CA GLY A 128 -8.84 16.25 -4.04
C GLY A 128 -8.29 14.84 -3.80
N ALA A 129 -7.59 14.34 -4.80
CA ALA A 129 -6.77 13.13 -4.74
C ALA A 129 -5.47 13.40 -5.52
N SER A 130 -4.36 12.81 -5.09
CA SER A 130 -3.10 12.90 -5.81
C SER A 130 -3.22 12.20 -7.16
N ASN A 131 -2.38 12.55 -8.14
CA ASN A 131 -2.39 11.84 -9.43
C ASN A 131 -2.08 10.35 -9.25
N ALA A 132 -1.17 9.98 -8.34
CA ALA A 132 -0.92 8.59 -7.99
C ALA A 132 -2.16 7.86 -7.45
N SER A 133 -3.03 8.53 -6.68
CA SER A 133 -4.30 7.94 -6.26
C SER A 133 -5.30 7.85 -7.42
N ARG A 134 -5.37 8.86 -8.29
CA ARG A 134 -6.24 8.85 -9.47
C ARG A 134 -5.84 7.78 -10.48
N ASP A 135 -4.54 7.56 -10.66
CA ASP A 135 -3.98 6.56 -11.57
C ASP A 135 -4.28 5.14 -11.10
N GLN A 136 -4.22 4.90 -9.78
CA GLN A 136 -4.73 3.65 -9.19
C GLN A 136 -6.20 3.44 -9.53
N VAL A 137 -7.05 4.45 -9.30
CA VAL A 137 -8.48 4.37 -9.60
C VAL A 137 -8.74 4.10 -11.08
N ALA A 138 -8.00 4.75 -11.98
CA ALA A 138 -8.13 4.53 -13.43
C ALA A 138 -7.78 3.08 -13.82
N ILE A 139 -6.76 2.49 -13.19
CA ILE A 139 -6.41 1.07 -13.41
C ILE A 139 -7.49 0.15 -12.86
N TRP A 140 -7.97 0.40 -11.63
CA TRP A 140 -9.02 -0.43 -11.02
C TRP A 140 -10.30 -0.42 -11.84
N ASP A 141 -10.71 0.75 -12.32
CA ASP A 141 -11.88 0.92 -13.18
C ASP A 141 -11.73 0.14 -14.49
N LYS A 142 -10.53 0.16 -15.09
CA LYS A 142 -10.25 -0.62 -16.31
C LYS A 142 -10.26 -2.11 -16.08
N LEU A 143 -9.65 -2.59 -15.01
CA LEU A 143 -9.68 -4.01 -14.65
C LEU A 143 -11.11 -4.48 -14.33
N ASN A 144 -11.88 -3.66 -13.62
CA ASN A 144 -13.29 -3.94 -13.32
C ASN A 144 -14.15 -3.99 -14.58
N SER A 145 -13.95 -3.05 -15.51
CA SER A 145 -14.62 -3.04 -16.82
C SER A 145 -14.27 -4.28 -17.64
N TYR A 146 -12.99 -4.69 -17.65
CA TYR A 146 -12.57 -5.92 -18.30
C TYR A 146 -13.24 -7.15 -17.68
N ASN A 147 -13.22 -7.27 -16.35
CA ASN A 147 -13.83 -8.41 -15.66
C ASN A 147 -15.35 -8.49 -15.87
N ALA A 148 -16.04 -7.35 -15.95
CA ALA A 148 -17.47 -7.30 -16.24
C ALA A 148 -17.80 -7.91 -17.62
N GLN A 149 -16.90 -7.75 -18.60
CA GLN A 149 -17.05 -8.30 -19.95
C GLN A 149 -16.55 -9.75 -20.06
N ASN A 150 -15.77 -10.23 -19.07
CA ASN A 150 -15.05 -11.51 -19.12
C ASN A 150 -15.29 -12.34 -17.86
N ALA A 151 -16.55 -12.59 -17.49
CA ALA A 151 -16.91 -13.23 -16.22
C ALA A 151 -16.25 -14.61 -15.97
N GLU A 152 -16.01 -15.40 -17.04
CA GLU A 152 -15.38 -16.72 -16.94
C GLU A 152 -13.86 -16.67 -16.76
N THR A 153 -13.22 -15.56 -17.16
CA THR A 153 -11.77 -15.37 -17.12
C THR A 153 -11.40 -14.09 -16.36
N HIS A 154 -12.23 -13.68 -15.40
CA HIS A 154 -11.97 -12.49 -14.61
C HIS A 154 -10.67 -12.65 -13.82
N VAL A 155 -9.91 -11.57 -13.72
CA VAL A 155 -8.62 -11.55 -13.02
C VAL A 155 -8.81 -10.80 -11.70
N PRO A 156 -8.38 -11.37 -10.54
CA PRO A 156 -8.42 -10.64 -9.28
C PRO A 156 -7.43 -9.46 -9.30
N LEU A 157 -7.63 -8.47 -8.43
CA LEU A 157 -6.66 -7.41 -8.21
C LEU A 157 -5.75 -7.78 -7.04
N ASP A 158 -4.52 -8.19 -7.32
CA ASP A 158 -3.45 -8.39 -6.35
C ASP A 158 -2.77 -7.05 -6.05
N HIS A 159 -3.12 -6.43 -4.92
CA HIS A 159 -2.71 -5.06 -4.55
C HIS A 159 -1.84 -5.04 -3.29
N VAL A 160 -0.55 -4.76 -3.45
CA VAL A 160 0.39 -4.63 -2.34
C VAL A 160 0.58 -3.16 -1.98
N ALA A 161 0.45 -2.83 -0.71
CA ALA A 161 0.70 -1.49 -0.19
C ALA A 161 1.71 -1.54 0.96
N HIS A 162 2.74 -0.69 0.92
CA HIS A 162 3.70 -0.56 2.02
C HIS A 162 3.71 0.85 2.61
N SER A 163 3.69 0.97 3.94
CA SER A 163 3.81 2.27 4.62
C SER A 163 2.82 3.30 4.07
N LEU A 164 3.25 4.47 3.58
CA LEU A 164 2.40 5.48 2.92
C LEU A 164 1.54 4.89 1.78
N GLY A 165 1.99 3.80 1.16
CA GLY A 165 1.19 2.97 0.27
C GLY A 165 -0.25 2.83 0.77
N ALA A 166 -0.43 2.43 2.02
CA ALA A 166 -1.73 2.20 2.63
C ALA A 166 -2.64 3.45 2.66
N ALA A 167 -2.14 4.57 3.19
CA ALA A 167 -2.93 5.82 3.24
C ALA A 167 -3.26 6.36 1.83
N SER A 168 -2.33 6.23 0.88
CA SER A 168 -2.54 6.65 -0.50
C SER A 168 -3.56 5.76 -1.24
N THR A 169 -3.51 4.45 -1.02
CA THR A 169 -4.52 3.53 -1.55
C THR A 169 -5.88 3.80 -0.92
N LYS A 170 -5.94 4.09 0.38
CA LYS A 170 -7.18 4.56 1.03
C LYS A 170 -7.70 5.84 0.38
N ASN A 171 -6.84 6.81 0.10
CA ASN A 171 -7.21 8.01 -0.63
C ASN A 171 -7.72 7.72 -2.06
N ALA A 172 -7.12 6.76 -2.75
CA ALA A 172 -7.62 6.29 -4.04
C ALA A 172 -9.03 5.69 -3.91
N MET A 173 -9.29 4.89 -2.87
CA MET A 173 -10.62 4.38 -2.58
C MET A 173 -11.64 5.49 -2.27
N ASN A 174 -11.28 6.47 -1.43
CA ASN A 174 -12.11 7.66 -1.19
C ASN A 174 -12.47 8.35 -2.51
N TRP A 175 -11.45 8.58 -3.36
CA TRP A 175 -11.63 9.19 -4.67
C TRP A 175 -12.58 8.38 -5.55
N ALA A 176 -12.34 7.08 -5.73
CA ALA A 176 -13.21 6.18 -6.51
C ALA A 176 -14.67 6.28 -6.04
N LYS A 177 -14.91 6.21 -4.73
CA LYS A 177 -16.26 6.31 -4.18
C LYS A 177 -16.91 7.65 -4.47
N SER A 178 -16.15 8.74 -4.39
CA SER A 178 -16.65 10.08 -4.71
C SER A 178 -17.01 10.27 -6.18
N GLN A 179 -16.41 9.47 -7.07
CA GLN A 179 -16.76 9.41 -8.49
C GLN A 179 -17.97 8.50 -8.76
N GLY A 180 -18.58 7.93 -7.71
CA GLY A 180 -19.71 7.01 -7.85
C GLY A 180 -19.32 5.63 -8.39
N MET A 181 -18.04 5.27 -8.32
CA MET A 181 -17.56 3.99 -8.84
C MET A 181 -17.98 2.81 -7.96
N ASP A 182 -18.21 1.68 -8.62
CA ASP A 182 -18.46 0.37 -8.05
C ASP A 182 -17.56 -0.65 -8.75
N LEU A 183 -16.73 -1.34 -7.96
CA LEU A 183 -15.71 -2.30 -8.41
C LEU A 183 -16.16 -3.74 -8.18
N ASP A 184 -17.47 -3.99 -8.21
CA ASP A 184 -18.13 -5.26 -7.93
C ASP A 184 -17.70 -6.45 -8.83
N ASN A 185 -17.11 -6.19 -10.00
CA ASN A 185 -16.63 -7.24 -10.92
C ASN A 185 -15.17 -7.62 -10.65
N THR A 186 -14.50 -6.99 -9.68
CA THR A 186 -13.11 -7.29 -9.32
C THR A 186 -13.03 -7.80 -7.89
N ILE A 187 -12.35 -8.93 -7.70
CA ILE A 187 -12.04 -9.46 -6.37
C ILE A 187 -10.73 -8.79 -5.91
N LEU A 188 -10.78 -8.08 -4.78
CA LEU A 188 -9.57 -7.47 -4.21
C LEU A 188 -8.79 -8.49 -3.36
N LYS A 189 -7.52 -8.68 -3.66
CA LYS A 189 -6.56 -9.39 -2.81
C LYS A 189 -5.47 -8.41 -2.42
N SER A 190 -5.60 -7.79 -1.25
CA SER A 190 -4.64 -6.78 -0.81
C SER A 190 -3.69 -7.30 0.26
N TYR A 191 -2.40 -6.98 0.13
CA TYR A 191 -1.41 -7.18 1.20
C TYR A 191 -0.86 -5.82 1.65
N VAL A 192 -0.98 -5.51 2.94
CA VAL A 192 -0.53 -4.24 3.52
C VAL A 192 0.59 -4.46 4.54
N ALA A 193 1.82 -4.09 4.17
CA ALA A 193 3.00 -4.22 5.03
C ALA A 193 3.33 -2.88 5.73
N GLY A 194 3.55 -2.91 7.04
CA GLY A 194 3.93 -1.73 7.83
C GLY A 194 2.98 -0.56 7.63
N THR A 195 1.68 -0.83 7.70
CA THR A 195 0.61 0.08 7.26
C THR A 195 0.70 1.48 7.85
N SER A 196 0.58 2.52 7.03
CA SER A 196 0.46 3.90 7.53
C SER A 196 -0.98 4.32 7.86
N TYR A 197 -1.97 3.45 7.70
CA TYR A 197 -3.38 3.78 7.93
C TYR A 197 -4.08 2.62 8.66
N PRO A 198 -5.09 2.89 9.51
CA PRO A 198 -5.84 1.83 10.19
C PRO A 198 -6.38 0.78 9.22
N ILE A 199 -6.07 -0.49 9.47
CA ILE A 199 -6.62 -1.59 8.64
C ILE A 199 -8.12 -1.71 8.85
N THR A 200 -8.59 -1.59 10.10
CA THR A 200 -10.03 -1.54 10.43
C THR A 200 -10.36 -0.28 11.23
N ASN A 201 -11.65 0.05 11.31
CA ASN A 201 -12.11 1.17 12.12
C ASN A 201 -11.92 0.85 13.62
N GLY A 202 -11.09 1.63 14.30
CA GLY A 202 -10.79 1.50 15.73
C GLY A 202 -10.78 2.84 16.47
N THR A 203 -11.42 3.87 15.92
CA THR A 203 -11.26 5.26 16.42
C THR A 203 -12.47 5.72 17.22
N ILE A 204 -12.23 6.59 18.20
CA ILE A 204 -13.33 7.20 18.98
C ILE A 204 -14.23 8.01 18.05
N LEU A 205 -13.67 8.71 17.05
CA LEU A 205 -14.47 9.48 16.09
C LEU A 205 -15.30 8.58 15.16
N GLY A 206 -14.72 7.47 14.69
CA GLY A 206 -15.46 6.43 13.97
C GLY A 206 -16.57 5.83 14.82
N SER A 207 -16.34 5.64 16.11
CA SER A 207 -17.36 5.15 17.05
C SER A 207 -18.47 6.20 17.30
N LEU A 208 -18.11 7.47 17.53
CA LEU A 208 -19.05 8.57 17.79
C LEU A 208 -19.88 8.94 16.55
N THR A 209 -19.37 8.67 15.36
CA THR A 209 -20.07 8.92 14.10
C THR A 209 -20.74 7.67 13.56
N PHE A 210 -20.80 6.57 14.33
CA PHE A 210 -21.35 5.29 13.87
C PHE A 210 -20.73 4.79 12.55
N GLY A 211 -19.45 5.08 12.31
CA GLY A 211 -18.72 4.73 11.10
C GLY A 211 -18.99 5.63 9.88
N LEU A 212 -19.71 6.75 10.05
CA LEU A 212 -19.93 7.75 9.00
C LEU A 212 -18.66 8.53 8.65
N LEU A 213 -17.79 8.77 9.63
CA LEU A 213 -16.46 9.38 9.42
C LEU A 213 -15.40 8.34 9.83
N ASP A 214 -14.26 8.34 9.14
CA ASP A 214 -13.09 7.51 9.48
C ASP A 214 -13.28 5.99 9.30
N GLN A 215 -13.62 5.57 8.09
CA GLN A 215 -13.53 4.16 7.70
C GLN A 215 -12.06 3.71 7.60
N GLY A 216 -11.76 2.56 8.19
CA GLY A 216 -10.48 1.87 8.00
C GLY A 216 -10.30 1.39 6.56
N TYR A 217 -9.10 0.90 6.26
CA TYR A 217 -8.74 0.40 4.93
C TYR A 217 -9.72 -0.68 4.45
N THR A 218 -10.05 -1.64 5.32
CA THR A 218 -10.93 -2.77 5.02
C THR A 218 -12.37 -2.34 4.81
N GLU A 219 -12.94 -1.49 5.67
CA GLU A 219 -14.33 -1.04 5.52
C GLU A 219 -14.50 -0.22 4.23
N LYS A 220 -13.51 0.62 3.92
CA LYS A 220 -13.56 1.40 2.69
C LYS A 220 -13.41 0.52 1.45
N ALA A 221 -12.53 -0.49 1.47
CA ALA A 221 -12.43 -1.48 0.41
C ALA A 221 -13.75 -2.24 0.22
N ALA A 222 -14.37 -2.71 1.30
CA ALA A 222 -15.66 -3.40 1.27
C ALA A 222 -16.82 -2.53 0.74
N SER A 223 -16.70 -1.20 0.82
CA SER A 223 -17.69 -0.27 0.25
C SER A 223 -17.58 -0.07 -1.28
N LEU A 224 -16.50 -0.56 -1.88
CA LEU A 224 -16.17 -0.43 -3.29
C LEU A 224 -16.14 -1.76 -4.04
N PHE A 225 -15.64 -2.81 -3.40
CA PHE A 225 -15.51 -4.13 -4.01
C PHE A 225 -16.53 -5.09 -3.41
N LYS A 226 -17.21 -5.86 -4.25
CA LYS A 226 -18.16 -6.90 -3.82
C LYS A 226 -17.56 -7.91 -2.85
N SER A 227 -16.29 -8.24 -3.05
CA SER A 227 -15.58 -9.23 -2.26
C SER A 227 -14.07 -9.04 -2.31
N GLY A 228 -13.39 -9.54 -1.29
CA GLY A 228 -11.95 -9.51 -1.23
C GLY A 228 -11.38 -9.92 0.12
N SER A 229 -10.07 -9.77 0.24
CA SER A 229 -9.32 -10.03 1.46
C SER A 229 -8.22 -8.99 1.64
N ILE A 230 -8.06 -8.52 2.87
CA ILE A 230 -6.95 -7.67 3.30
C ILE A 230 -6.06 -8.49 4.22
N GLU A 231 -4.90 -8.90 3.70
CA GLU A 231 -3.80 -9.42 4.50
C GLU A 231 -2.95 -8.24 4.98
N TYR A 232 -2.51 -8.23 6.23
CA TYR A 232 -1.62 -7.18 6.73
C TYR A 232 -0.55 -7.71 7.69
N SER A 233 0.57 -6.99 7.76
CA SER A 233 1.66 -7.21 8.72
C SER A 233 2.10 -5.89 9.34
N VAL A 234 2.27 -5.89 10.65
CA VAL A 234 2.77 -4.72 11.41
C VAL A 234 3.74 -5.21 12.47
N ALA A 235 5.01 -4.84 12.33
CA ALA A 235 6.06 -5.16 13.28
C ALA A 235 5.82 -4.36 14.59
N PRO A 236 6.07 -4.95 15.77
CA PRO A 236 5.72 -4.33 17.05
C PRO A 236 6.37 -2.96 17.32
N ARG A 237 7.51 -2.68 16.66
CA ARG A 237 8.33 -1.48 16.87
C ARG A 237 8.34 -0.56 15.66
N ASP A 238 7.49 -0.84 14.69
CA ASP A 238 7.30 0.04 13.55
C ASP A 238 6.53 1.29 14.00
N GLY A 239 7.24 2.34 14.39
CA GLY A 239 6.63 3.58 14.90
C GLY A 239 5.75 4.31 13.88
N VAL A 240 6.00 4.11 12.57
CA VAL A 240 5.13 4.62 11.51
C VAL A 240 3.82 3.84 11.54
N ALA A 241 3.87 2.51 11.59
CA ALA A 241 2.68 1.68 11.54
C ALA A 241 1.88 1.63 12.84
N THR A 242 2.55 1.74 13.98
CA THR A 242 1.98 1.71 15.33
C THR A 242 1.72 3.10 15.92
N GLY A 243 2.02 4.18 15.19
CA GLY A 243 1.70 5.55 15.58
C GLY A 243 2.51 6.13 16.75
N VAL A 244 3.60 5.48 17.20
CA VAL A 244 4.41 5.95 18.32
C VAL A 244 5.34 7.09 17.89
N GLY A 245 5.15 8.29 18.47
CA GLY A 245 6.11 9.41 18.37
C GLY A 245 5.84 10.44 17.27
N LEU A 246 4.72 10.37 16.56
CA LEU A 246 4.23 11.46 15.70
C LEU A 246 3.37 12.44 16.53
N PRO A 247 3.29 13.74 16.18
CA PRO A 247 2.65 14.80 16.98
C PRO A 247 1.12 14.67 17.17
N TRP A 248 0.54 13.54 16.79
CA TRP A 248 -0.84 13.14 17.02
C TRP A 248 -0.83 11.74 17.62
N GLN A 249 -0.43 11.61 18.89
CA GLN A 249 -0.35 10.30 19.53
C GLN A 249 -1.73 9.63 19.63
N ILE A 250 -1.76 8.37 19.20
CA ILE A 250 -2.91 7.49 19.02
C ILE A 250 -2.64 6.19 19.81
N GLY A 251 -3.65 5.74 20.53
CA GLY A 251 -3.80 4.42 21.16
C GLY A 251 -5.30 4.10 21.26
N SER A 252 -5.72 3.13 22.07
CA SER A 252 -7.15 2.81 22.31
C SER A 252 -8.00 3.96 22.91
N LEU A 253 -7.36 5.11 23.18
CA LEU A 253 -7.96 6.38 23.60
C LEU A 253 -7.80 7.50 22.53
N SER A 254 -7.48 7.14 21.28
CA SER A 254 -7.29 8.09 20.17
C SER A 254 -8.59 8.80 19.79
N PHE A 255 -8.53 10.14 19.80
CA PHE A 255 -9.62 11.00 19.34
C PHE A 255 -9.61 11.23 17.80
N GLY A 256 -8.60 10.74 17.07
CA GLY A 256 -8.43 10.93 15.62
C GLY A 256 -8.18 9.63 14.83
N ILE A 257 -7.51 9.72 13.68
CA ILE A 257 -7.30 8.65 12.66
C ILE A 257 -6.43 7.50 13.20
N GLY A 258 -7.07 6.56 13.90
CA GLY A 258 -6.72 5.22 14.40
C GLY A 258 -5.32 4.61 14.32
N ASN A 259 -5.18 3.46 14.97
CA ASN A 259 -3.98 2.61 14.88
C ASN A 259 -4.33 1.23 14.33
N THR A 260 -3.33 0.52 13.82
CA THR A 260 -3.43 -0.92 13.54
C THR A 260 -2.64 -1.69 14.58
N ASP A 261 -3.27 -2.68 15.22
CA ASP A 261 -2.57 -3.56 16.16
C ASP A 261 -1.41 -4.27 15.47
N THR A 262 -0.29 -4.43 16.18
CA THR A 262 0.83 -5.23 15.69
C THR A 262 0.39 -6.68 15.45
N THR A 263 0.95 -7.30 14.41
CA THR A 263 0.80 -8.74 14.16
C THR A 263 1.90 -9.55 14.86
N GLY A 264 3.02 -8.93 15.22
CA GLY A 264 4.13 -9.54 15.95
C GLY A 264 3.92 -9.59 17.46
N SER A 265 4.94 -10.04 18.21
CA SER A 265 4.84 -10.33 19.66
C SER A 265 6.06 -9.88 20.48
N ASN A 266 6.87 -8.94 19.96
CA ASN A 266 8.12 -8.51 20.60
C ASN A 266 8.15 -7.02 20.97
N ASP A 267 7.50 -6.71 22.09
CA ASP A 267 7.22 -5.33 22.54
C ASP A 267 8.36 -4.67 23.35
N VAL A 268 9.50 -5.35 23.56
CA VAL A 268 10.57 -4.86 24.46
C VAL A 268 11.57 -3.92 23.76
N GLY A 269 11.27 -2.62 23.61
CA GLY A 269 12.22 -1.63 23.07
C GLY A 269 11.62 -0.24 22.82
N ILE A 270 12.44 0.72 22.35
CA ILE A 270 12.00 2.10 22.02
C ILE A 270 11.62 2.17 20.52
N PRO A 271 10.37 2.47 20.15
CA PRO A 271 9.90 2.45 18.75
C PRO A 271 10.65 3.37 17.77
N LEU A 272 11.10 4.55 18.23
CA LEU A 272 11.95 5.46 17.42
C LEU A 272 13.30 4.85 17.04
N TRP A 273 13.87 4.00 17.89
CA TRP A 273 15.09 3.25 17.56
C TRP A 273 14.83 2.12 16.57
N GLY A 274 13.65 1.49 16.60
CA GLY A 274 13.25 0.44 15.65
C GLY A 274 13.18 0.93 14.20
N MET A 275 12.64 2.14 13.98
CA MET A 275 12.62 2.79 12.67
C MET A 275 14.03 2.99 12.09
N ILE A 276 15.00 3.37 12.93
CA ILE A 276 16.41 3.58 12.54
C ILE A 276 17.14 2.23 12.35
N MET A 277 16.75 1.18 13.07
CA MET A 277 17.42 -0.12 13.09
C MET A 277 16.91 -1.11 12.02
N GLY A 278 15.86 -0.75 11.27
CA GLY A 278 15.34 -1.52 10.14
C GLY A 278 14.00 -2.21 10.36
N ASP A 279 13.28 -1.94 11.46
CA ASP A 279 11.98 -2.56 11.73
C ASP A 279 10.90 -2.16 10.72
N HIS A 280 10.99 -0.97 10.12
CA HIS A 280 10.03 -0.50 9.11
C HIS A 280 10.31 -1.06 7.69
N THR A 281 11.53 -1.52 7.44
CA THR A 281 12.00 -1.94 6.12
C THR A 281 12.45 -3.39 6.14
N ARG A 282 13.56 -3.70 6.83
CA ARG A 282 14.18 -5.03 6.90
C ARG A 282 13.28 -6.12 7.49
N ALA A 283 12.29 -5.77 8.31
CA ALA A 283 11.39 -6.75 8.90
C ALA A 283 10.38 -7.35 7.90
N TYR A 284 10.13 -6.75 6.74
CA TYR A 284 8.96 -7.09 5.91
C TYR A 284 9.30 -7.73 4.56
N TYR A 285 10.37 -8.53 4.48
CA TYR A 285 10.58 -9.31 3.26
C TYR A 285 9.50 -10.40 3.16
N HIS A 286 8.66 -10.32 2.12
CA HIS A 286 7.48 -11.16 2.00
C HIS A 286 7.83 -12.66 1.95
N ASP A 287 8.91 -13.01 1.24
CA ASP A 287 9.43 -14.37 1.17
C ASP A 287 10.95 -14.43 0.96
N GLU A 288 11.49 -15.64 1.09
CA GLU A 288 12.90 -15.93 0.95
C GLU A 288 13.42 -15.71 -0.48
N ASP A 289 12.56 -15.87 -1.50
CA ASP A 289 12.92 -15.63 -2.90
C ASP A 289 13.27 -14.15 -3.11
N ALA A 290 12.47 -13.23 -2.57
CA ALA A 290 12.77 -11.80 -2.59
C ALA A 290 14.07 -11.47 -1.83
N ILE A 291 14.30 -12.08 -0.66
CA ILE A 291 15.54 -11.88 0.11
C ILE A 291 16.74 -12.30 -0.73
N ARG A 292 16.72 -13.51 -1.27
CA ARG A 292 17.83 -14.07 -2.06
C ARG A 292 18.06 -13.31 -3.35
N PHE A 293 16.99 -12.83 -4.00
CA PHE A 293 17.08 -12.04 -5.22
C PHE A 293 17.72 -10.67 -4.99
N LEU A 294 17.36 -10.00 -3.88
CA LEU A 294 17.86 -8.65 -3.57
C LEU A 294 19.23 -8.66 -2.87
N ASN A 295 19.56 -9.70 -2.09
CA ASN A 295 20.70 -9.70 -1.16
C ASN A 295 21.75 -10.78 -1.48
N LYS A 296 21.91 -11.16 -2.75
CA LYS A 296 22.76 -12.29 -3.19
C LYS A 296 24.22 -12.24 -2.72
N ASN A 297 24.77 -11.04 -2.52
CA ASN A 297 26.16 -10.81 -2.07
C ASN A 297 26.26 -10.39 -0.59
N GLU A 298 25.15 -10.39 0.13
CA GLU A 298 25.08 -9.99 1.53
C GLU A 298 24.75 -11.19 2.43
N ASP A 299 24.79 -10.98 3.74
CA ASP A 299 24.44 -11.99 4.73
C ASP A 299 22.91 -12.19 4.77
N VAL A 300 22.39 -12.98 3.83
CA VAL A 300 21.00 -13.47 3.80
C VAL A 300 20.57 -14.05 5.15
N ASN A 301 21.49 -14.74 5.86
CA ASN A 301 21.19 -15.31 7.17
C ASN A 301 20.95 -14.22 8.21
N SER A 302 21.64 -13.08 8.12
CA SER A 302 21.37 -11.93 8.99
C SER A 302 19.94 -11.40 8.81
N ILE A 303 19.45 -11.31 7.57
CA ILE A 303 18.06 -10.87 7.29
C ILE A 303 17.05 -11.91 7.78
N LEU A 304 17.27 -13.20 7.49
CA LEU A 304 16.41 -14.28 7.97
C LEU A 304 16.36 -14.34 9.50
N ASN A 305 17.51 -14.21 10.17
CA ASN A 305 17.60 -14.17 11.63
C ASN A 305 16.89 -12.94 12.20
N TYR A 306 16.99 -11.79 11.52
CA TYR A 306 16.27 -10.59 11.91
C TYR A 306 14.76 -10.80 11.85
N GLN A 307 14.23 -11.29 10.72
CA GLN A 307 12.81 -11.59 10.56
C GLN A 307 12.33 -12.63 11.57
N LYS A 308 13.12 -13.69 11.79
CA LYS A 308 12.83 -14.70 12.81
C LYS A 308 12.71 -14.12 14.21
N LYS A 309 13.55 -13.14 14.56
CA LYS A 309 13.50 -12.46 15.85
C LYS A 309 12.28 -11.54 15.98
N ILE A 310 11.90 -10.83 14.91
CA ILE A 310 10.77 -9.88 14.93
C ILE A 310 9.43 -10.62 14.93
N TRP A 311 9.29 -11.62 14.07
CA TRP A 311 8.03 -12.35 13.86
C TRP A 311 7.89 -13.61 14.70
N GLN A 312 8.96 -14.05 15.38
CA GLN A 312 9.03 -15.32 16.11
C GLN A 312 8.68 -16.52 15.21
N GLY A 313 9.05 -16.45 13.93
CA GLY A 313 8.75 -17.45 12.91
C GLY A 313 9.60 -17.28 11.66
N GLU A 314 9.58 -18.27 10.77
CA GLU A 314 10.41 -18.24 9.54
C GLU A 314 9.90 -17.27 8.47
N LYS A 315 8.69 -16.74 8.64
CA LYS A 315 8.03 -15.82 7.72
C LYS A 315 7.44 -14.62 8.46
N VAL A 316 7.15 -13.56 7.71
CA VAL A 316 6.38 -12.41 8.19
C VAL A 316 5.04 -12.90 8.75
N LYS A 317 4.69 -12.45 9.95
CA LYS A 317 3.41 -12.80 10.58
C LYS A 317 2.33 -11.87 10.08
N THR A 318 1.29 -12.45 9.49
CA THR A 318 0.17 -11.71 8.91
C THR A 318 -1.15 -12.02 9.61
N LYS A 319 -2.13 -11.14 9.42
CA LYS A 319 -3.54 -11.35 9.73
C LYS A 319 -4.35 -11.09 8.46
N ILE A 320 -5.41 -11.87 8.23
CA ILE A 320 -6.25 -11.76 7.04
C ILE A 320 -7.67 -11.39 7.47
N ILE A 321 -8.25 -10.40 6.80
CA ILE A 321 -9.64 -9.98 6.98
C ILE A 321 -10.33 -10.09 5.62
N SER A 322 -11.28 -11.02 5.51
CA SER A 322 -12.06 -11.22 4.30
C SER A 322 -13.41 -10.49 4.38
N PHE A 323 -13.90 -10.00 3.25
CA PHE A 323 -15.20 -9.37 3.13
C PHE A 323 -15.94 -9.87 1.88
N SER A 324 -17.27 -9.93 1.99
CA SER A 324 -18.18 -10.18 0.87
C SER A 324 -19.52 -9.51 1.15
N ASN A 325 -20.25 -9.09 0.10
CA ASN A 325 -21.57 -8.46 0.23
C ASN A 325 -22.62 -9.35 0.93
N GLU A 326 -22.40 -10.67 1.04
CA GLU A 326 -23.24 -11.59 1.83
C GLU A 326 -23.00 -11.50 3.35
N ASN A 327 -21.94 -10.81 3.79
CA ASN A 327 -21.45 -10.75 5.18
C ASN A 327 -21.30 -9.32 5.73
N SER A 328 -21.99 -8.32 5.18
CA SER A 328 -21.93 -6.93 5.66
C SER A 328 -22.30 -6.73 7.15
N ALA A 329 -22.81 -7.77 7.83
CA ALA A 329 -23.04 -7.81 9.27
C ALA A 329 -21.88 -8.38 10.12
N ASN A 330 -20.80 -8.91 9.51
CA ASN A 330 -19.75 -9.70 10.18
C ASN A 330 -18.32 -9.16 10.02
N ILE A 331 -18.13 -7.86 9.74
CA ILE A 331 -16.83 -7.21 10.01
C ILE A 331 -16.70 -7.04 11.53
N LYS A 332 -16.49 -8.14 12.25
CA LYS A 332 -16.05 -8.15 13.64
C LYS A 332 -14.67 -8.76 13.64
N GLY A 333 -13.66 -7.93 13.87
CA GLY A 333 -12.30 -8.40 14.13
C GLY A 333 -12.33 -9.45 15.25
N GLU A 334 -11.76 -10.61 14.99
CA GLU A 334 -11.43 -11.56 16.04
C GLU A 334 -10.51 -10.85 17.04
N LYS A 335 -10.98 -10.76 18.29
CA LYS A 335 -10.20 -10.28 19.43
C LYS A 335 -9.07 -11.26 19.72
#